data_AF-A0ABD1A8X8-F1
#
_entry.id   AF-A0ABD1A8X8-F1
#
_cell.length_a   1.000
_cell.length_b   1.000
_cell.length_c   1.000
_cell.angle_alpha   90.00
_cell.angle_beta   90.00
_cell.angle_gamma   90.00
#
_symmetry.space_group_name_H-M   'P 1'
#
loop_
_entity.id
_entity.type
_entity.pdbx_description
1 polymer ?
#
loop_
_entity_poly.entity_id
_entity_poly.type
_entity_poly.pdbx_seq_one_letter_code
_entity_poly.pdbx_strand_id
1 'polypeptide(L)'
;MAVAAFIPLKLASSSIDPIPSISYSSSSSYSFSPISGIRNSVGSRFKRCLKQTCSVRAMSSSSSSAASSSSFGSRMEESIKKTVTDNTVVVYSKTWCSYCTEVKTLFKRLGVQPLVIELDELGPQGPQLQKVLERLTGQHTVPNVFVGGKHIGGCTDTVKLNRKGELELMLAEANGKHGQN
;
A
#
# COMPACT_ATOMS: atom_id res chain seq x y z
N MET A 1 -17.00 11.87 -42.47
CA MET A 1 -16.10 13.04 -42.30
C MET A 1 -16.62 13.88 -41.15
N ALA A 2 -16.39 13.45 -39.90
CA ALA A 2 -16.73 14.23 -38.71
C ALA A 2 -15.43 14.76 -38.12
N VAL A 3 -15.27 16.09 -38.18
CA VAL A 3 -14.08 16.81 -37.76
C VAL A 3 -13.99 16.82 -36.22
N ALA A 4 -12.84 16.39 -35.71
CA ALA A 4 -12.52 16.42 -34.29
C ALA A 4 -12.37 17.87 -33.81
N ALA A 5 -13.18 18.25 -32.82
CA ALA A 5 -13.04 19.52 -32.12
C ALA A 5 -11.83 19.43 -31.16
N PHE A 6 -10.75 20.11 -31.52
CA PHE A 6 -9.63 20.41 -30.65
C PHE A 6 -10.10 21.35 -29.52
N ILE A 7 -10.06 20.88 -28.28
CA ILE A 7 -10.28 21.70 -27.09
C ILE A 7 -8.90 22.24 -26.66
N PRO A 8 -8.69 23.58 -26.60
CA PRO A 8 -7.42 24.14 -26.16
C PRO A 8 -7.27 24.06 -24.63
N LEU A 9 -6.20 23.42 -24.19
CA LEU A 9 -5.73 23.43 -22.80
C LEU A 9 -5.34 24.85 -22.40
N LYS A 10 -6.08 25.40 -21.44
CA LYS A 10 -5.79 26.67 -20.77
C LYS A 10 -4.62 26.46 -19.82
N LEU A 11 -3.44 26.94 -20.20
CA LEU A 11 -2.32 27.14 -19.28
C LEU A 11 -2.74 28.17 -18.21
N ALA A 12 -2.97 27.71 -16.98
CA ALA A 12 -3.09 28.58 -15.83
C ALA A 12 -1.71 28.68 -15.16
N SER A 13 -0.97 29.71 -15.52
CA SER A 13 0.16 30.20 -14.73
C SER A 13 -0.39 31.03 -13.58
N SER A 14 -0.13 30.61 -12.34
CA SER A 14 -0.30 31.48 -11.18
C SER A 14 0.74 31.13 -10.12
N SER A 15 1.76 31.97 -10.13
CA SER A 15 2.40 32.63 -8.99
C SER A 15 2.79 31.79 -7.78
N ILE A 16 4.10 31.71 -7.64
CA ILE A 16 4.88 31.28 -6.48
C ILE A 16 4.61 32.26 -5.32
N ASP A 17 3.96 31.79 -4.26
CA ASP A 17 3.96 32.45 -2.96
C ASP A 17 5.10 31.88 -2.08
N PRO A 18 5.91 32.71 -1.40
CA PRO A 18 6.98 32.26 -0.52
C PRO A 18 6.43 31.70 0.81
N ILE A 19 6.76 30.45 1.11
CA ILE A 19 6.40 29.77 2.38
C ILE A 19 7.37 30.22 3.49
N PRO A 20 6.87 30.52 4.71
CA PRO A 20 7.70 30.89 5.85
C PRO A 20 8.59 29.73 6.33
N SER A 21 9.83 30.08 6.67
CA SER A 21 10.86 29.23 7.27
C SER A 21 10.45 28.80 8.68
N ILE A 22 10.14 27.52 8.84
CA ILE A 22 9.96 26.89 10.15
C ILE A 22 11.22 26.08 10.44
N SER A 23 12.11 26.67 11.23
CA SER A 23 13.22 25.97 11.88
C SER A 23 12.64 24.93 12.83
N TYR A 24 12.85 23.64 12.56
CA TYR A 24 12.65 22.60 13.56
C TYR A 24 13.95 21.84 13.77
N SER A 25 14.43 21.97 15.00
CA SER A 25 15.73 21.53 15.48
C SER A 25 15.92 20.02 15.40
N SER A 26 17.14 19.66 15.04
CA SER A 26 17.75 18.35 15.19
C SER A 26 17.52 17.72 16.56
N SER A 27 17.24 16.42 16.59
CA SER A 27 18.01 15.39 17.34
C SER A 27 17.15 14.19 17.68
N SER A 28 17.44 13.04 17.08
CA SER A 28 17.42 11.74 17.77
C SER A 28 18.11 10.71 16.90
N SER A 29 19.40 10.56 17.17
CA SER A 29 20.27 9.50 16.68
C SER A 29 19.85 8.18 17.31
N TYR A 30 19.28 7.26 16.55
CA TYR A 30 19.14 5.86 16.97
C TYR A 30 20.29 5.06 16.35
N SER A 31 21.17 4.66 17.25
CA SER A 31 22.39 3.90 17.01
C SER A 31 22.08 2.44 16.70
N PHE A 32 22.57 1.95 15.55
CA PHE A 32 22.59 0.52 15.23
C PHE A 32 23.65 -0.18 16.09
N SER A 33 23.26 -1.22 16.82
CA SER A 33 24.19 -2.16 17.46
C SER A 33 24.22 -3.48 16.68
N PRO A 34 25.38 -3.94 16.17
CA PRO A 34 25.52 -5.29 15.66
C PRO A 34 25.88 -6.25 16.81
N ILE A 35 25.05 -7.27 17.06
CA ILE A 35 25.43 -8.39 17.93
C ILE A 35 26.06 -9.48 17.06
N SER A 36 27.40 -9.49 17.05
CA SER A 36 28.19 -10.68 16.71
C SER A 36 28.32 -11.55 17.95
N GLY A 37 27.98 -12.83 17.84
CA GLY A 37 28.06 -13.81 18.93
C GLY A 37 28.23 -15.23 18.43
N ILE A 38 29.43 -15.55 17.93
CA ILE A 38 29.91 -16.92 17.69
C ILE A 38 30.41 -17.47 19.03
N ARG A 39 29.89 -18.64 19.48
CA ARG A 39 30.71 -19.64 20.20
C ARG A 39 30.05 -21.02 20.24
N ASN A 40 30.87 -22.00 19.89
CA ASN A 40 30.66 -23.44 19.82
C ASN A 40 30.10 -24.07 21.11
N SER A 41 29.30 -25.12 20.95
CA SER A 41 29.23 -26.20 21.92
C SER A 41 29.26 -27.54 21.21
N VAL A 42 30.39 -28.23 21.39
CA VAL A 42 30.60 -29.63 21.03
C VAL A 42 29.90 -30.52 22.06
N GLY A 43 29.10 -31.47 21.59
CA GLY A 43 28.39 -32.42 22.45
C GLY A 43 27.86 -33.58 21.63
N SER A 44 28.75 -34.47 21.20
CA SER A 44 28.40 -35.73 20.55
C SER A 44 27.93 -36.77 21.58
N ARG A 45 27.16 -37.75 21.06
CA ARG A 45 26.71 -39.04 21.66
C ARG A 45 25.37 -38.93 22.38
N PHE A 46 24.37 -39.78 22.15
CA PHE A 46 24.42 -41.21 21.81
C PHE A 46 23.10 -41.64 21.13
N LYS A 47 23.14 -42.82 20.48
CA LYS A 47 22.18 -43.34 19.51
C LYS A 47 20.94 -44.00 20.14
N ARG A 48 19.89 -44.11 19.30
CA ARG A 48 18.81 -45.14 19.23
C ARG A 48 17.65 -45.10 20.23
N CYS A 49 16.44 -45.04 19.68
CA CYS A 49 15.46 -46.14 19.71
C CYS A 49 14.45 -45.96 18.55
N LEU A 50 14.68 -46.59 17.40
CA LEU A 50 13.83 -47.64 16.82
C LEU A 50 12.33 -47.62 17.17
N LYS A 51 11.54 -47.42 16.11
CA LYS A 51 10.21 -47.99 15.79
C LYS A 51 9.35 -48.45 16.96
N GLN A 52 8.20 -47.78 17.12
CA GLN A 52 6.97 -48.48 17.48
C GLN A 52 5.79 -47.90 16.69
N THR A 53 5.15 -48.81 15.96
CA THR A 53 3.89 -48.63 15.28
C THR A 53 2.78 -48.43 16.31
N CYS A 54 2.02 -47.34 16.20
CA CYS A 54 0.68 -47.27 16.77
C CYS A 54 -0.32 -47.07 15.62
N SER A 55 -0.94 -48.18 15.24
CA SER A 55 -2.21 -48.19 14.53
C SER A 55 -3.29 -47.85 15.57
N VAL A 56 -3.81 -46.62 15.53
CA VAL A 56 -5.14 -46.31 16.08
C VAL A 56 -5.87 -45.38 15.13
N ARG A 57 -7.05 -45.84 14.75
CA ARG A 57 -8.05 -45.18 13.90
C ARG A 57 -8.63 -44.00 14.67
N ALA A 58 -8.48 -42.79 14.15
CA ALA A 58 -9.30 -41.65 14.53
C ALA A 58 -9.81 -40.97 13.25
N MET A 59 -11.09 -41.18 12.95
CA MET A 59 -11.82 -40.37 11.98
C MET A 59 -12.38 -39.13 12.70
N SER A 60 -12.28 -38.01 12.00
CA SER A 60 -13.09 -36.79 12.13
C SER A 60 -12.78 -35.84 13.30
N SER A 61 -12.11 -34.73 13.00
CA SER A 61 -12.79 -33.42 12.89
C SER A 61 -11.79 -32.27 12.61
N SER A 62 -11.94 -31.68 11.42
CA SER A 62 -11.75 -30.27 11.08
C SER A 62 -10.66 -29.44 11.75
N SER A 63 -9.55 -29.25 11.04
CA SER A 63 -8.84 -27.95 11.00
C SER A 63 -8.32 -27.68 9.59
N SER A 64 -9.26 -27.64 8.64
CA SER A 64 -9.08 -27.15 7.27
C SER A 64 -8.98 -25.62 7.18
N SER A 65 -8.82 -24.90 8.29
CA SER A 65 -8.86 -23.43 8.36
C SER A 65 -7.62 -22.76 7.75
N ALA A 66 -6.47 -23.42 7.70
CA ALA A 66 -5.27 -22.84 7.07
C ALA A 66 -5.41 -22.77 5.54
N ALA A 67 -5.96 -23.80 4.90
CA ALA A 67 -6.11 -23.89 3.44
C ALA A 67 -7.23 -23.01 2.87
N SER A 68 -8.27 -22.71 3.66
CA SER A 68 -9.33 -21.78 3.25
C SER A 68 -8.90 -20.31 3.41
N SER A 69 -8.08 -19.99 4.41
CA SER A 69 -7.56 -18.64 4.63
C SER A 69 -6.60 -18.17 3.51
N SER A 70 -5.85 -19.09 2.90
CA SER A 70 -4.94 -18.76 1.79
C SER A 70 -5.68 -18.36 0.52
N SER A 71 -6.82 -19.00 0.21
CA SER A 71 -7.63 -18.70 -0.98
C SER A 71 -8.35 -17.34 -0.88
N PHE A 72 -8.82 -16.99 0.32
CA PHE A 72 -9.47 -15.70 0.53
C PHE A 72 -8.49 -14.54 0.37
N GLY A 73 -7.29 -14.67 0.95
CA GLY A 73 -6.22 -13.68 0.81
C GLY A 73 -5.79 -13.44 -0.63
N SER A 74 -5.65 -14.48 -1.44
CA SER A 74 -5.28 -14.35 -2.86
C SER A 74 -6.36 -13.68 -3.70
N ARG A 75 -7.65 -13.96 -3.44
CA ARG A 75 -8.76 -13.32 -4.17
C ARG A 75 -8.86 -11.82 -3.87
N MET A 76 -8.64 -11.42 -2.63
CA MET A 76 -8.60 -10.01 -2.26
C MET A 76 -7.39 -9.29 -2.86
N GLU A 77 -6.24 -9.96 -2.90
CA GLU A 77 -5.03 -9.41 -3.51
C GLU A 77 -5.24 -9.13 -5.00
N GLU A 78 -5.83 -10.08 -5.73
CA GLU A 78 -6.22 -9.90 -7.13
C GLU A 78 -7.19 -8.72 -7.30
N SER A 79 -8.16 -8.60 -6.38
CA SER A 79 -9.12 -7.49 -6.40
C SER A 79 -8.44 -6.13 -6.20
N ILE A 80 -7.49 -6.02 -5.27
CA ILE A 80 -6.69 -4.80 -5.07
C ILE A 80 -5.91 -4.47 -6.34
N LYS A 81 -5.17 -5.44 -6.89
CA LYS A 81 -4.36 -5.25 -8.10
C LYS A 81 -5.22 -4.81 -9.28
N LYS A 82 -6.39 -5.42 -9.45
CA LYS A 82 -7.37 -5.03 -10.46
C LYS A 82 -7.84 -3.59 -10.24
N THR A 83 -8.27 -3.22 -9.03
CA THR A 83 -8.70 -1.84 -8.74
C THR A 83 -7.60 -0.81 -8.97
N VAL A 84 -6.36 -1.13 -8.59
CA VAL A 84 -5.17 -0.28 -8.77
C VAL A 84 -4.77 -0.15 -10.25
N THR A 85 -5.07 -1.16 -11.07
CA THR A 85 -4.82 -1.14 -12.52
C THR A 85 -5.95 -0.48 -13.30
N ASP A 86 -7.21 -0.63 -12.85
CA ASP A 86 -8.43 -0.09 -13.45
C ASP A 86 -8.68 1.40 -13.07
N ASN A 87 -7.85 2.00 -12.22
CA ASN A 87 -7.97 3.41 -11.85
C ASN A 87 -6.62 4.13 -11.87
N THR A 88 -6.60 5.38 -12.35
CA THR A 88 -5.38 6.21 -12.37
C THR A 88 -4.83 6.49 -10.98
N VAL A 89 -5.71 6.76 -10.00
CA VAL A 89 -5.34 7.03 -8.62
C VAL A 89 -6.28 6.28 -7.69
N VAL A 90 -5.73 5.51 -6.76
CA VAL A 90 -6.48 4.82 -5.71
C VAL A 90 -5.91 5.20 -4.34
N VAL A 91 -6.78 5.54 -3.41
CA VAL A 91 -6.44 5.92 -2.05
C VAL A 91 -7.22 5.04 -1.08
N TYR A 92 -6.51 4.20 -0.34
CA TYR A 92 -7.08 3.47 0.80
C TYR A 92 -6.99 4.37 2.04
N SER A 93 -8.15 4.68 2.61
CA SER A 93 -8.29 5.61 3.73
C SER A 93 -9.16 5.05 4.86
N LYS A 94 -9.29 5.86 5.92
CA LYS A 94 -10.32 5.69 6.94
C LYS A 94 -11.05 7.01 7.14
N THR A 95 -12.34 6.95 7.43
CA THR A 95 -13.22 8.14 7.54
C THR A 95 -12.75 9.15 8.59
N TRP A 96 -12.20 8.64 9.70
CA TRP A 96 -11.76 9.42 10.86
C TRP A 96 -10.30 9.90 10.80
N CYS A 97 -9.59 9.64 9.70
CA CYS A 97 -8.17 9.96 9.60
C CYS A 97 -7.91 11.34 8.97
N SER A 98 -7.25 12.24 9.71
CA SER A 98 -6.89 13.58 9.23
C SER A 98 -5.91 13.55 8.06
N TYR A 99 -4.89 12.70 8.10
CA TYR A 99 -3.91 12.55 7.01
C TYR A 99 -4.55 12.08 5.70
N CYS A 100 -5.62 11.28 5.77
CA CYS A 100 -6.36 10.87 4.58
C CYS A 100 -7.08 12.07 3.92
N THR A 101 -7.66 12.97 4.73
CA THR A 101 -8.32 14.19 4.25
C THR A 101 -7.33 15.13 3.56
N GLU A 102 -6.10 15.24 4.08
CA GLU A 102 -5.03 16.02 3.44
C GLU A 102 -4.69 15.48 2.05
N VAL A 103 -4.50 14.17 1.91
CA VAL A 103 -4.21 13.52 0.61
C VAL A 103 -5.36 13.72 -0.39
N LYS A 104 -6.61 13.53 0.05
CA LYS A 104 -7.79 13.77 -0.80
C LYS A 104 -7.85 15.22 -1.28
N THR A 105 -7.55 16.16 -0.41
CA THR A 105 -7.52 17.59 -0.73
C THR A 105 -6.39 17.92 -1.70
N LEU A 106 -5.21 17.32 -1.52
CA LEU A 106 -4.08 17.48 -2.43
C LEU A 106 -4.45 17.05 -3.86
N PHE A 107 -5.00 15.85 -4.04
CA PHE A 107 -5.43 15.39 -5.37
C PHE A 107 -6.54 16.27 -5.97
N LYS A 108 -7.48 16.74 -5.15
CA LYS A 108 -8.51 17.69 -5.57
C LYS A 108 -7.91 19.02 -6.07
N ARG A 109 -6.85 19.52 -5.42
CA ARG A 109 -6.13 20.74 -5.87
C ARG A 109 -5.40 20.53 -7.20
N LEU A 110 -4.93 19.31 -7.46
CA LEU A 110 -4.34 18.90 -8.74
C LEU A 110 -5.39 18.66 -9.85
N GLY A 111 -6.69 18.79 -9.53
CA GLY A 111 -7.77 18.56 -10.49
C GLY A 111 -8.02 17.09 -10.82
N VAL A 112 -7.47 16.16 -10.03
CA VAL A 112 -7.64 14.71 -10.21
C VAL A 112 -8.65 14.20 -9.19
N GLN A 113 -9.58 13.34 -9.63
CA GLN A 113 -10.53 12.67 -8.75
C GLN A 113 -9.99 11.27 -8.42
N PRO A 114 -9.45 11.03 -7.20
CA PRO A 114 -8.98 9.71 -6.81
C PRO A 114 -10.14 8.79 -6.44
N LEU A 115 -9.99 7.49 -6.71
CA LEU A 115 -10.86 6.47 -6.13
C LEU A 115 -10.53 6.30 -4.65
N VAL A 116 -11.47 6.60 -3.77
CA VAL A 116 -11.30 6.49 -2.32
C VAL A 116 -11.98 5.22 -1.82
N ILE A 117 -11.26 4.40 -1.06
CA ILE A 117 -11.77 3.18 -0.43
C ILE A 117 -11.61 3.32 1.09
N GLU A 118 -12.73 3.50 1.78
CA GLU A 118 -12.77 3.62 3.25
C GLU A 118 -12.74 2.23 3.88
N LEU A 119 -11.62 1.88 4.51
CA LEU A 119 -11.44 0.54 5.09
C LEU A 119 -12.38 0.29 6.27
N ASP A 120 -12.76 1.33 7.02
CA ASP A 120 -13.63 1.21 8.19
C ASP A 120 -15.11 1.00 7.82
N GLU A 121 -15.54 1.43 6.64
CA GLU A 121 -16.92 1.23 6.17
C GLU A 121 -17.14 -0.19 5.60
N LEU A 122 -16.07 -0.91 5.28
CA LEU A 122 -16.13 -2.29 4.74
C LEU A 122 -16.43 -3.37 5.82
N GLY A 123 -16.65 -2.97 7.07
CA GLY A 123 -16.98 -3.87 8.17
C GLY A 123 -15.92 -4.97 8.36
N PRO A 124 -16.28 -6.27 8.36
CA PRO A 124 -15.33 -7.36 8.62
C PRO A 124 -14.28 -7.54 7.51
N GLN A 125 -14.48 -6.93 6.33
CA GLN A 125 -13.53 -6.98 5.22
C GLN A 125 -12.42 -5.95 5.34
N GLY A 126 -12.65 -4.83 6.04
CA GLY A 126 -11.69 -3.76 6.23
C GLY A 126 -10.34 -4.23 6.81
N PRO A 127 -10.33 -4.89 7.98
CA PRO A 127 -9.10 -5.39 8.59
C PRO A 127 -8.39 -6.45 7.74
N GLN A 128 -9.14 -7.25 6.97
CA GLN A 128 -8.56 -8.24 6.08
C GLN A 128 -7.88 -7.56 4.89
N LEU A 129 -8.52 -6.55 4.30
CA LEU A 129 -7.98 -5.75 3.22
C LEU A 129 -6.72 -5.00 3.66
N GLN A 130 -6.72 -4.47 4.88
CA GLN A 130 -5.55 -3.81 5.46
C GLN A 130 -4.36 -4.77 5.59
N LYS A 131 -4.58 -6.02 6.00
CA LYS A 131 -3.52 -7.05 6.03
C LYS A 131 -3.03 -7.43 4.64
N VAL A 132 -3.91 -7.53 3.64
CA VAL A 132 -3.49 -7.82 2.27
C VAL A 132 -2.67 -6.66 1.69
N LEU A 133 -3.09 -5.41 1.94
CA LEU A 133 -2.33 -4.22 1.57
C LEU A 133 -0.94 -4.22 2.21
N GLU A 134 -0.85 -4.54 3.50
CA GLU A 134 0.45 -4.66 4.19
C GLU A 134 1.36 -5.70 3.52
N ARG A 135 0.83 -6.86 3.09
CA ARG A 135 1.62 -7.86 2.36
C ARG A 135 2.07 -7.38 0.97
N LEU A 136 1.22 -6.60 0.29
CA LEU A 136 1.52 -6.08 -1.06
C LEU A 136 2.53 -4.94 -1.05
N THR A 137 2.36 -4.00 -0.11
CA THR A 137 3.12 -2.74 -0.11
C THR A 137 4.16 -2.66 1.00
N GLY A 138 4.10 -3.55 1.99
CA GLY A 138 4.86 -3.45 3.23
C GLY A 138 4.31 -2.39 4.19
N GLN A 139 3.20 -1.71 3.86
CA GLN A 139 2.66 -0.60 4.63
C GLN A 139 1.28 -0.93 5.19
N HIS A 140 1.19 -1.04 6.53
CA HIS A 140 -0.07 -1.24 7.24
C HIS A 140 -0.85 0.08 7.47
N THR A 141 -0.18 1.24 7.43
CA THR A 141 -0.77 2.54 7.78
C THR A 141 -1.60 3.13 6.64
N VAL A 142 -2.72 3.75 7.01
CA VAL A 142 -3.46 4.66 6.12
C VAL A 142 -2.94 6.10 6.28
N PRO A 143 -2.99 6.94 5.23
CA PRO A 143 -3.38 6.62 3.86
C PRO A 143 -2.36 5.71 3.16
N ASN A 144 -2.85 4.84 2.28
CA ASN A 144 -2.02 4.05 1.36
C ASN A 144 -2.42 4.42 -0.08
N VAL A 145 -1.48 5.01 -0.83
CA VAL A 145 -1.75 5.71 -2.10
C VAL A 145 -1.09 4.98 -3.26
N PHE A 146 -1.87 4.78 -4.32
CA PHE A 146 -1.44 4.21 -5.59
C PHE A 146 -1.69 5.20 -6.73
N VAL A 147 -0.72 5.35 -7.63
CA VAL A 147 -0.83 6.18 -8.84
C VAL A 147 -0.31 5.37 -10.03
N GLY A 148 -1.11 5.24 -11.08
CA GLY A 148 -0.75 4.55 -12.31
C GLY A 148 -0.31 3.10 -12.10
N GLY A 149 -0.99 2.38 -11.21
CA GLY A 149 -0.64 1.00 -10.86
C GLY A 149 0.51 0.84 -9.86
N LYS A 150 1.20 1.93 -9.47
CA LYS A 150 2.37 1.89 -8.59
C LYS A 150 2.02 2.37 -7.18
N HIS A 151 2.57 1.69 -6.17
CA HIS A 151 2.46 2.12 -4.78
C HIS A 151 3.43 3.28 -4.51
N ILE A 152 2.91 4.36 -3.92
CA ILE A 152 3.65 5.60 -3.70
C ILE A 152 4.04 5.77 -2.23
N GLY A 153 3.18 5.29 -1.31
CA GLY A 153 3.37 5.38 0.13
C GLY A 153 2.22 6.09 0.83
N GLY A 154 2.56 6.86 1.86
CA GLY A 154 1.60 7.56 2.71
C GLY A 154 1.40 9.04 2.35
N CYS A 155 0.87 9.79 3.33
CA CYS A 155 0.64 11.24 3.19
C CYS A 155 1.96 11.99 2.99
N THR A 156 2.96 11.68 3.80
CA THR A 156 4.27 12.33 3.74
C THR A 156 4.96 12.11 2.39
N ASP A 157 4.87 10.89 1.84
CA ASP A 157 5.51 10.54 0.56
C ASP A 157 4.81 11.23 -0.61
N THR A 158 3.46 11.23 -0.60
CA THR A 158 2.66 11.94 -1.59
C THR A 158 2.96 13.45 -1.60
N VAL A 159 3.02 14.09 -0.43
CA VAL A 159 3.35 15.52 -0.33
C VAL A 159 4.78 15.81 -0.78
N LYS A 160 5.75 14.94 -0.44
CA LYS A 160 7.13 15.06 -0.90
C LYS A 160 7.22 15.01 -2.43
N LEU A 161 6.53 14.07 -3.07
CA LEU A 161 6.53 13.95 -4.54
C LEU A 161 5.84 15.13 -5.22
N ASN A 162 4.76 15.64 -4.61
CA ASN A 162 4.12 16.86 -5.10
C ASN A 162 5.07 18.06 -5.06
N ARG A 163 5.81 18.24 -3.95
CA ARG A 163 6.80 19.33 -3.83
C ARG A 163 7.95 19.21 -4.84
N LYS A 164 8.28 17.99 -5.27
CA LYS A 164 9.27 17.73 -6.31
C LYS A 164 8.73 17.89 -7.74
N GLY A 165 7.41 18.01 -7.92
CA GLY A 165 6.76 17.97 -9.24
C GLY A 165 6.68 16.58 -9.87
N GLU A 166 7.21 15.54 -9.22
CA GLU A 166 7.19 14.16 -9.74
C GLU A 166 5.77 13.58 -9.75
N LEU A 167 4.91 13.99 -8.81
CA LEU A 167 3.54 13.49 -8.72
C LEU A 167 2.71 13.84 -9.97
N GLU A 168 2.84 15.06 -10.49
CA GLU A 168 2.12 15.49 -11.70
C GLU A 168 2.60 14.75 -12.95
N LEU A 169 3.91 14.47 -13.05
CA LEU A 169 4.47 13.66 -14.14
C LEU A 169 3.93 12.23 -14.13
N MET A 170 3.85 11.62 -12.95
CA MET A 170 3.28 10.27 -12.79
C MET A 170 1.79 10.24 -13.15
N LEU A 171 1.04 11.29 -12.78
CA LEU A 171 -0.37 11.42 -13.15
C LEU A 171 -0.54 11.55 -14.66
N ALA A 172 0.29 12.37 -15.33
CA ALA A 172 0.27 12.51 -16.77
C ALA A 172 0.58 11.19 -17.50
N GLU A 173 1.59 10.44 -17.04
CA GLU A 173 1.93 9.12 -17.59
C GLU A 173 0.78 8.11 -17.39
N ALA A 174 0.17 8.11 -16.21
CA ALA A 174 -0.92 7.19 -15.88
C ALA A 174 -2.19 7.48 -16.68
N ASN A 175 -2.50 8.74 -16.95
CA ASN A 175 -3.66 9.14 -17.74
C ASN A 175 -3.55 8.69 -19.21
N GLY A 176 -2.32 8.58 -19.74
CA GLY A 176 -2.07 8.05 -21.08
C GLY A 176 -2.30 6.53 -21.20
N LYS A 177 -2.17 5.78 -20.10
CA LYS A 177 -2.34 4.30 -20.10
C LYS A 177 -3.80 3.86 -19.98
N HIS A 178 -4.63 4.65 -19.31
CA HIS A 178 -6.05 4.32 -19.08
C HIS A 178 -6.97 4.52 -20.30
N GLY A 179 -6.49 5.18 -21.35
CA GLY A 179 -7.27 5.47 -22.55
C GLY A 179 -7.16 4.44 -23.69
N GLN A 180 -6.49 3.29 -23.48
CA GLN A 180 -6.21 2.31 -24.54
C GLN A 180 -6.90 0.93 -24.36
N ASN A 181 -7.95 0.82 -23.55
CA ASN A 181 -8.68 -0.45 -23.39
C ASN A 181 -10.15 -0.37 -23.79
#